data_AF-A0A090Z0X7-F1
#
_entry.id   AF-A0A090Z0X7-F1
#
_cell.length_a   1.000
_cell.length_b   1.000
_cell.length_c   1.000
_cell.angle_alpha   90.00
_cell.angle_beta   90.00
_cell.angle_gamma   90.00
#
_symmetry.space_group_name_H-M   'P 1'
#
loop_
_entity.id
_entity.type
_entity.pdbx_description
1 polymer ?
#
loop_
_entity_poly.entity_id
_entity_poly.type
_entity_poly.pdbx_seq_one_letter_code
_entity_poly.pdbx_strand_id
1 'polypeptide(L)'
;MEVTNSSLNGKLDALSEMIDMKVDVSLESLTVNYNVTLNAKTNEPVTQYEVDDKGLVQEVKPAFEQMEADFDIPEEKIQTREEKEQADREVIDAFIVSGLAPSFDGMPKKLPDIVKRRLEGESYLKPANELDMSSGQIIEVIDEYRKRVAKKEDIRLLLKRKINKSAIL
;
A
#
# COMPACT_ATOMS: atom_id res chain seq x y z
N MET A 1 -8.37 -3.12 -15.98
CA MET A 1 -8.32 -2.42 -17.29
C MET A 1 -7.18 -3.02 -18.09
N GLU A 2 -7.46 -3.53 -19.29
CA GLU A 2 -6.42 -3.93 -20.26
C GLU A 2 -5.89 -2.66 -20.94
N VAL A 3 -4.57 -2.45 -20.92
CA VAL A 3 -3.96 -1.42 -21.75
C VAL A 3 -3.84 -2.00 -23.16
N THR A 4 -4.75 -1.61 -24.06
CA THR A 4 -4.68 -2.00 -25.46
C THR A 4 -3.51 -1.25 -26.14
N ASN A 5 -2.77 -1.92 -27.02
CA ASN A 5 -1.64 -1.32 -27.77
C ASN A 5 -2.01 0.01 -28.46
N SER A 6 -3.28 0.22 -28.80
CA SER A 6 -3.76 1.47 -29.40
C SER A 6 -3.65 2.70 -28.48
N SER A 7 -3.69 2.54 -27.15
CA SER A 7 -3.51 3.63 -26.17
C SER A 7 -2.05 4.13 -26.08
N LEU A 8 -1.11 3.30 -26.53
CA LEU A 8 0.33 3.58 -26.53
C LEU A 8 0.81 4.16 -27.87
N ASN A 9 0.08 3.92 -28.97
CA ASN A 9 0.36 4.50 -30.29
C ASN A 9 0.20 6.03 -30.26
N GLY A 10 1.14 6.76 -30.87
CA GLY A 10 1.21 8.23 -30.85
C GLY A 10 1.92 8.82 -29.64
N LYS A 11 1.86 8.18 -28.46
CA LYS A 11 2.67 8.59 -27.29
C LYS A 11 4.13 8.22 -27.49
N LEU A 12 4.40 7.07 -28.08
CA LEU A 12 5.75 6.61 -28.42
C LEU A 12 6.38 7.49 -29.51
N ASP A 13 5.58 7.92 -30.48
CA ASP A 13 6.01 8.85 -31.53
C ASP A 13 6.37 10.23 -30.95
N ALA A 14 5.56 10.76 -30.03
CA ALA A 14 5.87 11.99 -29.31
C ALA A 14 7.15 11.90 -28.46
N LEU A 15 7.44 10.73 -27.88
CA LEU A 15 8.71 10.49 -27.19
C LEU A 15 9.89 10.40 -28.16
N SER A 16 9.66 9.87 -29.37
CA SER A 16 10.67 9.78 -30.43
C SER A 16 11.03 11.14 -31.04
N GLU A 17 10.19 12.17 -30.87
CA GLU A 17 10.46 13.55 -31.30
C GLU A 17 11.35 14.33 -30.31
N MET A 18 11.57 13.82 -29.09
CA MET A 18 12.44 14.44 -28.08
C MET A 18 13.93 14.12 -28.37
N ILE A 19 14.51 14.85 -29.33
CA ILE A 19 15.93 14.73 -29.71
C ILE A 19 16.83 15.13 -28.52
N ASP A 20 17.91 14.36 -28.29
CA ASP A 20 18.90 14.53 -27.21
C ASP A 20 18.36 14.45 -25.77
N MET A 21 17.14 13.94 -25.58
CA MET A 21 16.58 13.68 -24.25
C MET A 21 16.67 12.20 -23.88
N LYS A 22 17.16 11.92 -22.67
CA LYS A 22 17.10 10.57 -22.09
C LYS A 22 15.71 10.34 -21.50
N VAL A 23 14.95 9.42 -22.09
CA VAL A 23 13.63 8.99 -21.60
C VAL A 23 13.78 7.66 -20.87
N ASP A 24 13.39 7.61 -19.61
CA ASP A 24 13.29 6.39 -18.81
C ASP A 24 11.81 5.98 -18.70
N VAL A 25 11.46 4.76 -19.15
CA VAL A 25 10.09 4.23 -19.11
C VAL A 25 10.01 3.09 -18.09
N SER A 26 9.08 3.20 -17.13
CA SER A 26 8.82 2.16 -16.13
C SER A 26 7.37 1.68 -16.21
N LEU A 27 7.17 0.36 -16.18
CA LEU A 27 5.84 -0.26 -16.21
C LEU A 27 5.53 -0.78 -14.81
N GLU A 28 4.43 -0.31 -14.22
CA GLU A 28 4.09 -0.59 -12.83
C GLU A 28 2.62 -1.04 -12.71
N SER A 29 2.33 -1.88 -11.72
CA SER A 29 0.97 -2.31 -11.43
C SER A 29 0.11 -1.13 -10.93
N LEU A 30 -1.11 -1.03 -11.46
CA LEU A 30 -2.13 -0.09 -10.99
C LEU A 30 -2.89 -0.61 -9.77
N THR A 31 -2.65 -1.85 -9.36
CA THR A 31 -3.37 -2.51 -8.27
C THR A 31 -2.42 -3.12 -7.26
N VAL A 32 -2.80 -3.06 -5.99
CA VAL A 32 -2.07 -3.65 -4.85
C VAL A 32 -2.86 -4.85 -4.35
N ASN A 33 -2.22 -6.02 -4.35
CA ASN A 33 -2.80 -7.26 -3.85
C ASN A 33 -2.28 -7.55 -2.44
N TYR A 34 -3.18 -7.85 -1.50
CA TYR A 34 -2.82 -8.11 -0.11
C TYR A 34 -3.75 -9.17 0.52
N ASN A 35 -3.22 -9.88 1.52
CA ASN A 35 -3.98 -10.85 2.30
C ASN A 35 -4.44 -10.21 3.61
N VAL A 36 -5.72 -10.38 3.94
CA VAL A 36 -6.30 -10.01 5.24
C VAL A 36 -6.63 -11.28 6.01
N THR A 37 -6.18 -11.35 7.25
CA THR A 37 -6.56 -12.43 8.16
C THR A 37 -7.84 -12.04 8.88
N LEU A 38 -8.90 -12.82 8.71
CA LEU A 38 -10.20 -12.61 9.34
C LEU A 38 -10.47 -13.68 10.38
N ASN A 39 -11.11 -13.31 11.48
CA ASN A 39 -11.68 -14.27 12.42
C ASN A 39 -12.85 -15.00 11.74
N ALA A 40 -12.79 -16.33 11.65
CA ALA A 40 -13.77 -17.13 10.93
C ALA A 40 -15.17 -17.12 11.59
N LYS A 41 -15.27 -16.74 12.87
CA LYS A 41 -16.55 -16.62 13.59
C LYS A 41 -17.20 -15.26 13.39
N THR A 42 -16.44 -14.17 13.42
CA THR A 42 -16.99 -12.80 13.36
C THR A 42 -16.88 -12.15 11.97
N ASN A 43 -16.06 -12.71 11.07
CA ASN A 43 -15.67 -12.12 9.78
C ASN A 43 -14.95 -10.76 9.89
N GLU A 44 -14.45 -10.40 11.07
CA GLU A 44 -13.71 -9.17 11.31
C GLU A 44 -12.19 -9.41 11.18
N PRO A 45 -11.40 -8.41 10.74
CA PRO A 45 -9.95 -8.48 10.77
C PRO A 45 -9.43 -8.75 12.18
N VAL A 46 -8.48 -9.68 12.29
CA VAL A 46 -7.80 -9.91 13.59
C VAL A 46 -6.84 -8.77 13.94
N THR A 47 -6.31 -8.04 12.96
CA THR A 47 -5.45 -6.87 13.18
C THR A 47 -6.30 -5.60 13.21
N GLN A 48 -6.23 -4.87 14.32
CA GLN A 48 -6.94 -3.60 14.49
C GLN A 48 -5.99 -2.42 14.38
N TYR A 49 -6.53 -1.30 13.91
CA TYR A 49 -5.80 -0.06 13.71
C TYR A 49 -6.59 1.07 14.36
N GLU A 50 -5.93 1.89 15.18
CA GLU A 50 -6.54 3.06 15.80
C GLU A 50 -5.90 4.34 15.26
N VAL A 51 -6.69 5.41 15.23
CA VAL A 51 -6.22 6.75 14.86
C VAL A 51 -5.87 7.50 16.14
N ASP A 52 -4.63 7.95 16.27
CA ASP A 52 -4.20 8.73 17.42
C ASP A 52 -4.75 10.17 17.40
N ASP A 53 -4.55 10.92 18.49
CA ASP A 53 -4.99 12.32 18.65
C ASP A 53 -4.43 13.27 17.58
N LYS A 54 -3.44 12.83 16.78
CA LYS A 54 -2.82 13.59 15.69
C LYS A 54 -3.36 13.16 14.32
N GLY A 55 -4.31 12.24 14.26
CA GLY A 55 -4.88 11.72 13.03
C GLY A 55 -4.04 10.63 12.36
N LEU A 56 -2.98 10.13 13.02
CA LEU A 56 -2.10 9.10 12.47
C LEU A 56 -2.65 7.72 12.82
N VAL A 57 -2.75 6.85 11.81
CA VAL A 57 -3.21 5.48 12.08
C VAL A 57 -2.06 4.64 12.64
N GLN A 58 -2.21 4.05 13.83
CA GLN A 58 -1.25 3.13 14.45
C GLN A 58 -1.79 1.69 14.47
N GLU A 59 -0.90 0.70 14.46
CA GLU A 59 -1.27 -0.71 14.62
C GLU A 59 -1.47 -1.02 16.09
N VAL A 60 -2.67 -1.44 16.47
CA VAL A 60 -2.97 -1.87 17.84
C VAL A 60 -2.96 -3.39 17.82
N LYS A 61 -1.99 -3.97 18.53
CA LYS A 61 -2.00 -5.41 18.78
C LYS A 61 -3.32 -5.77 19.45
N PRO A 62 -4.09 -6.70 18.89
CA PRO A 62 -5.39 -7.05 19.44
C PRO A 62 -5.23 -7.54 20.88
N ALA A 63 -6.21 -7.20 21.73
CA ALA A 63 -6.13 -7.37 23.19
C ALA A 63 -5.83 -8.82 23.66
N PHE A 64 -6.04 -9.83 22.82
CA PHE A 64 -5.68 -11.22 23.14
C PHE A 64 -4.16 -11.42 23.27
N GLU A 65 -3.33 -10.74 22.48
CA GLU A 65 -1.86 -10.83 22.59
C GLU A 65 -1.32 -10.04 23.81
N GLN A 66 -2.08 -9.07 24.33
CA GLN A 66 -1.66 -8.30 25.50
C GLN A 66 -1.95 -9.01 26.83
N MET A 67 -2.93 -9.92 26.87
CA MET A 67 -3.17 -10.78 28.04
C MET A 67 -2.08 -11.87 28.21
N GLU A 68 -1.25 -12.11 27.18
CA GLU A 68 -0.21 -13.14 27.16
C GLU A 68 0.97 -12.88 28.11
N ALA A 69 1.17 -11.63 28.56
CA ALA A 69 2.32 -11.30 29.41
C ALA A 69 2.12 -11.67 30.90
N ASP A 70 0.88 -11.92 31.35
CA ASP A 70 0.56 -12.05 32.80
C ASP A 70 -0.19 -13.33 33.19
N PHE A 71 -0.69 -14.14 32.26
CA PHE A 71 -1.44 -15.36 32.61
C PHE A 71 -1.11 -16.55 31.69
N ASP A 72 -0.77 -17.68 32.31
CA ASP A 72 -0.46 -19.00 31.73
C ASP A 72 -1.73 -19.68 31.17
N ILE A 73 -2.46 -18.98 30.29
CA ILE A 73 -3.72 -19.42 29.68
C ILE A 73 -3.40 -20.16 28.37
N PRO A 74 -3.95 -21.37 28.14
CA PRO A 74 -3.76 -22.09 26.89
C PRO A 74 -4.28 -21.27 25.70
N GLU A 75 -3.48 -21.17 24.63
CA GLU A 75 -3.84 -20.50 23.38
C GLU A 75 -5.24 -20.91 22.92
N GLU A 76 -6.23 -20.02 23.06
CA GLU A 76 -7.49 -20.20 22.37
C GLU A 76 -7.22 -19.99 20.88
N LYS A 77 -7.06 -21.08 20.13
CA LYS A 77 -6.84 -21.04 18.68
C LYS A 77 -8.08 -20.47 18.01
N ILE A 78 -8.09 -19.14 17.85
CA ILE A 78 -9.06 -18.44 17.01
C ILE A 78 -8.95 -19.05 15.62
N GLN A 79 -10.04 -19.62 15.12
CA GLN A 79 -10.07 -20.09 13.74
C GLN A 79 -10.00 -18.86 12.84
N THR A 80 -8.91 -18.73 12.08
CA THR A 80 -8.70 -17.62 11.14
C THR A 80 -8.81 -18.10 9.71
N ARG A 81 -9.28 -17.23 8.80
CA ARG A 81 -9.22 -17.45 7.35
C ARG A 81 -8.44 -16.32 6.69
N GLU A 82 -7.65 -16.63 5.67
CA GLU A 82 -7.05 -15.61 4.82
C GLU A 82 -7.97 -15.27 3.65
N GLU A 83 -8.19 -13.98 3.41
CA GLU A 83 -8.93 -13.47 2.27
C GLU A 83 -8.00 -12.62 1.40
N LYS A 84 -7.96 -12.90 0.09
CA LYS A 84 -7.18 -12.13 -0.88
C LYS A 84 -8.00 -10.94 -1.33
N GLU A 85 -7.49 -9.73 -1.06
CA GLU A 85 -8.10 -8.48 -1.49
C GLU A 85 -7.20 -7.74 -2.49
N GLN A 86 -7.83 -6.92 -3.31
CA GLN A 86 -7.19 -6.07 -4.31
C GLN A 86 -7.68 -4.64 -4.14
N ALA A 87 -6.75 -3.68 -4.22
CA ALA A 87 -7.02 -2.27 -4.07
C ALA A 87 -6.40 -1.46 -5.20
N ASP A 88 -7.05 -0.35 -5.55
CA ASP A 88 -6.48 0.64 -6.47
C ASP A 88 -5.27 1.29 -5.82
N ARG A 89 -4.13 1.22 -6.52
CA ARG A 89 -2.90 1.85 -6.05
C ARG A 89 -3.06 3.35 -5.86
N GLU A 90 -3.81 4.01 -6.75
CA GLU A 90 -4.05 5.46 -6.67
C GLU A 90 -4.67 5.87 -5.33
N VAL A 91 -5.60 5.08 -4.79
CA VAL A 91 -6.26 5.36 -3.50
C VAL A 91 -5.27 5.22 -2.36
N ILE A 92 -4.42 4.19 -2.42
CA ILE A 92 -3.39 3.93 -1.42
C ILE A 92 -2.33 5.04 -1.46
N ASP A 93 -1.82 5.38 -2.64
CA ASP A 93 -0.82 6.43 -2.82
C ASP A 93 -1.39 7.79 -2.37
N ALA A 94 -2.66 8.11 -2.67
CA ALA A 94 -3.31 9.31 -2.16
C ALA A 94 -3.41 9.34 -0.63
N PHE A 95 -3.74 8.20 -0.01
CA PHE A 95 -3.75 8.09 1.45
C PHE A 95 -2.35 8.26 2.05
N ILE A 96 -1.32 7.66 1.43
CA ILE A 96 0.08 7.81 1.85
C ILE A 96 0.50 9.28 1.84
N VAL A 97 0.21 9.98 0.74
CA VAL A 97 0.60 11.39 0.56
C VAL A 97 -0.25 12.36 1.39
N SER A 98 -1.42 11.93 1.88
CA SER A 98 -2.24 12.74 2.81
C SER A 98 -1.57 13.00 4.16
N GLY A 99 -0.49 12.27 4.49
CA GLY A 99 0.21 12.38 5.78
C GLY A 99 -0.43 11.58 6.92
N LEU A 100 -1.52 10.87 6.66
CA LEU A 100 -2.22 10.04 7.64
C LEU A 100 -1.67 8.59 7.72
N ALA A 101 -0.74 8.25 6.83
CA ALA A 101 -0.20 6.90 6.77
C ALA A 101 0.82 6.63 7.90
N PRO A 102 0.72 5.45 8.55
CA PRO A 102 1.66 5.01 9.60
C PRO A 102 3.11 4.96 9.11
N SER A 103 4.04 5.06 10.06
CA SER A 103 5.32 4.37 9.95
C SER A 103 5.18 2.93 10.44
N PHE A 104 5.86 1.99 9.79
CA PHE A 104 5.98 0.60 10.27
C PHE A 104 7.39 0.31 10.73
N ASP A 105 7.52 -0.53 11.75
CA ASP A 105 8.81 -1.02 12.20
C ASP A 105 9.52 -1.83 11.10
N GLY A 106 10.84 -1.64 11.02
CA GLY A 106 11.69 -2.23 9.98
C GLY A 106 11.58 -1.59 8.60
N MET A 107 10.83 -0.48 8.44
CA MET A 107 10.72 0.24 7.17
C MET A 107 11.33 1.65 7.23
N PRO A 108 11.87 2.18 6.11
CA PRO A 108 12.36 3.55 6.07
C PRO A 108 11.26 4.58 6.37
N LYS A 109 11.51 5.48 7.32
CA LYS A 109 10.54 6.53 7.71
C LYS A 109 10.20 7.51 6.58
N LYS A 110 11.06 7.62 5.57
CA LYS A 110 10.90 8.53 4.42
C LYS A 110 10.00 7.95 3.32
N LEU A 111 9.43 6.76 3.49
CA LEU A 111 8.60 6.13 2.44
C LEU A 111 7.43 6.99 1.95
N PRO A 112 6.67 7.72 2.81
CA PRO A 112 5.64 8.64 2.33
C PRO A 112 6.18 9.71 1.37
N ASP A 113 7.32 10.31 1.71
CA ASP A 113 7.97 11.33 0.88
C ASP A 113 8.49 10.74 -0.44
N ILE A 114 9.03 9.52 -0.41
CA ILE A 114 9.48 8.81 -1.60
C ILE A 114 8.30 8.51 -2.53
N VAL A 115 7.16 8.07 -2.00
CA VAL A 115 5.93 7.85 -2.78
C VAL A 115 5.45 9.16 -3.41
N LYS A 116 5.47 10.26 -2.66
CA LYS A 116 5.14 11.59 -3.19
C LYS A 116 6.06 12.01 -4.35
N ARG A 117 7.39 11.92 -4.15
CA ARG A 117 8.39 12.26 -5.18
C ARG A 117 8.24 11.39 -6.43
N ARG A 118 7.85 10.11 -6.27
CA ARG A 118 7.53 9.23 -7.40
C ARG A 118 6.33 9.72 -8.21
N LEU A 119 5.27 10.19 -7.57
CA LEU A 119 4.11 10.78 -8.27
C LEU A 119 4.47 12.08 -8.99
N GLU A 120 5.45 12.83 -8.48
CA GLU A 120 6.01 14.04 -9.10
C GLU A 120 6.98 13.73 -10.27
N GLY A 121 7.24 12.45 -10.56
CA GLY A 121 8.03 11.99 -11.70
C GLY A 121 9.50 11.71 -11.41
N GLU A 122 9.93 11.75 -10.15
CA GLU A 122 11.33 11.43 -9.80
C GLU A 122 11.64 9.94 -9.98
N SER A 123 12.73 9.56 -10.63
CA SER A 123 13.18 8.15 -10.79
C SER A 123 13.47 7.44 -9.45
N TYR A 124 13.21 6.12 -9.36
CA TYR A 124 13.60 5.27 -8.22
C TYR A 124 15.11 5.25 -7.91
N LEU A 125 15.96 5.59 -8.88
CA LEU A 125 17.42 5.55 -8.69
C LEU A 125 17.88 6.50 -7.59
N LYS A 126 17.26 7.69 -7.49
CA LYS A 126 17.61 8.69 -6.47
C LYS A 126 17.28 8.21 -5.05
N PRO A 127 16.02 7.84 -4.72
CA PRO A 127 15.70 7.34 -3.39
C PRO A 127 16.40 6.01 -3.06
N ALA A 128 16.70 5.17 -4.06
CA ALA A 128 17.50 3.97 -3.86
C ALA A 128 18.92 4.33 -3.35
N ASN A 129 19.59 5.27 -4.01
CA ASN A 129 20.92 5.75 -3.60
C ASN A 129 20.87 6.46 -2.24
N GLU A 130 19.82 7.23 -1.94
CA GLU A 130 19.65 7.91 -0.64
C GLU A 130 19.51 6.94 0.54
N LEU A 131 19.05 5.71 0.27
CA LEU A 131 18.83 4.67 1.27
C LEU A 131 19.88 3.55 1.21
N ASP A 132 20.93 3.71 0.39
CA ASP A 132 21.95 2.68 0.13
C ASP A 132 21.35 1.32 -0.31
N MET A 133 20.30 1.39 -1.14
CA MET A 133 19.59 0.22 -1.70
C MET A 133 19.73 0.18 -3.22
N SER A 134 19.54 -1.01 -3.80
CA SER A 134 19.35 -1.12 -5.26
C SER A 134 17.98 -0.60 -5.71
N SER A 135 17.86 -0.27 -7.00
CA SER A 135 16.60 0.17 -7.60
C SER A 135 15.48 -0.87 -7.51
N GLY A 136 15.81 -2.17 -7.55
CA GLY A 136 14.83 -3.24 -7.33
C GLY A 136 14.35 -3.30 -5.88
N GLN A 137 15.28 -3.20 -4.93
CA GLN A 137 14.95 -3.26 -3.50
C GLN A 137 14.04 -2.11 -3.06
N ILE A 138 14.23 -0.89 -3.56
CA ILE A 138 13.34 0.22 -3.19
C ILE A 138 11.91 0.01 -3.72
N ILE A 139 11.76 -0.61 -4.89
CA ILE A 139 10.44 -0.94 -5.45
C ILE A 139 9.74 -1.96 -4.55
N GLU A 140 10.45 -3.02 -4.15
CA GLU A 140 9.92 -4.05 -3.24
C GLU A 140 9.50 -3.45 -1.88
N VAL A 141 10.33 -2.57 -1.31
CA VAL A 141 10.01 -1.89 -0.04
C VAL A 141 8.77 -1.00 -0.17
N ILE A 142 8.64 -0.25 -1.25
CA ILE A 142 7.46 0.60 -1.50
C ILE A 142 6.22 -0.26 -1.69
N ASP A 143 6.32 -1.37 -2.42
CA ASP A 143 5.18 -2.26 -2.64
C ASP A 143 4.74 -2.97 -1.36
N GLU A 144 5.68 -3.41 -0.52
CA GLU A 144 5.35 -3.91 0.82
C GLU A 144 4.69 -2.84 1.69
N TYR A 145 5.22 -1.62 1.66
CA TYR A 145 4.63 -0.50 2.38
C TYR A 145 3.18 -0.25 1.95
N ARG A 146 2.91 -0.20 0.63
CA ARG A 146 1.55 -0.08 0.09
C ARG A 146 0.62 -1.19 0.55
N LYS A 147 1.09 -2.45 0.58
CA LYS A 147 0.28 -3.58 1.07
C LYS A 147 -0.08 -3.41 2.55
N ARG A 148 0.87 -3.02 3.39
CA ARG A 148 0.63 -2.82 4.82
C ARG A 148 -0.34 -1.66 5.06
N VAL A 149 -0.22 -0.59 4.29
CA VAL A 149 -1.18 0.51 4.31
C VAL A 149 -2.56 0.01 3.86
N ALA A 150 -2.66 -0.74 2.76
CA ALA A 150 -3.93 -1.24 2.22
C ALA A 150 -4.71 -2.15 3.19
N LYS A 151 -4.01 -2.89 4.05
CA LYS A 151 -4.62 -3.76 5.08
C LYS A 151 -5.39 -2.99 6.17
N LYS A 152 -5.25 -1.67 6.25
CA LYS A 152 -5.90 -0.86 7.28
C LYS A 152 -7.39 -0.72 7.03
N GLU A 153 -8.18 -0.90 8.10
CA GLU A 153 -9.66 -0.93 7.99
C GLU A 153 -10.24 0.39 7.47
N ASP A 154 -9.67 1.55 7.82
CA ASP A 154 -10.11 2.85 7.29
C ASP A 154 -9.93 2.96 5.77
N ILE A 155 -8.79 2.49 5.26
CA ILE A 155 -8.53 2.46 3.82
C ILE A 155 -9.40 1.41 3.17
N ARG A 156 -9.59 0.25 3.80
CA ARG A 156 -10.50 -0.80 3.35
C ARG A 156 -11.94 -0.28 3.22
N LEU A 157 -12.41 0.54 4.16
CA LEU A 157 -13.71 1.23 4.09
C LEU A 157 -13.78 2.23 2.93
N LEU A 158 -12.72 3.02 2.72
CA LEU A 158 -12.62 3.94 1.57
C LEU A 158 -12.63 3.18 0.23
N LEU A 159 -11.91 2.07 0.14
CA LEU A 159 -11.84 1.20 -1.03
C LEU A 159 -13.20 0.54 -1.30
N LYS A 160 -13.85 -0.05 -0.28
CA LYS A 160 -15.21 -0.60 -0.40
C LYS A 160 -16.22 0.44 -0.89
N ARG A 161 -16.12 1.69 -0.43
CA ARG A 161 -16.95 2.81 -0.92
C ARG A 161 -16.67 3.17 -2.38
N LYS A 162 -15.41 3.17 -2.82
CA LYS A 162 -15.05 3.45 -4.23
C LYS A 162 -15.54 2.34 -5.15
N ILE A 163 -15.37 1.07 -4.77
CA ILE A 163 -15.84 -0.10 -5.52
C ILE A 163 -17.37 -0.05 -5.69
N ASN A 164 -18.13 0.21 -4.62
CA ASN A 164 -19.59 0.31 -4.69
C ASN A 164 -20.08 1.51 -5.52
N LYS A 165 -19.34 2.63 -5.54
CA LYS A 165 -19.68 3.77 -6.42
C LYS A 165 -19.49 3.44 -7.90
N SER A 166 -18.48 2.63 -8.24
CA SER A 166 -18.25 2.19 -9.62
C SER A 166 -19.23 1.12 -10.12
N ALA A 167 -20.03 0.52 -9.22
CA ALA A 167 -21.05 -0.48 -9.56
C ALA A 167 -22.46 0.10 -9.81
N ILE A 168 -22.63 1.43 -9.68
CA ILE A 168 -23.93 2.13 -9.82
C ILE A 168 -23.97 3.02 -11.09
N LEU A 169 -22.93 2.99 -11.94
CA LEU A 169 -22.90 3.61 -13.27
C LEU A 169 -22.76 2.54 -14.35
#